data_AF-A0A9P8ZPR3-F1
#
_entry.id   AF-A0A9P8ZPR3-F1
#
_cell.length_a   1.000
_cell.length_b   1.000
_cell.length_c   1.000
_cell.angle_alpha   90.00
_cell.angle_beta   90.00
_cell.angle_gamma   90.00
#
_symmetry.space_group_name_H-M   'P 1'
#
loop_
_entity.id
_entity.type
_entity.pdbx_description
1 polymer ?
#
loop_
_entity_poly.entity_id
_entity_poly.type
_entity_poly.pdbx_seq_one_letter_code
_entity_poly.pdbx_strand_id
1 'polypeptide(L)'
;KDFDVPHTTLRSRILGARSIKAFNNSKKNTTDKEEELLKNLALVNADRGFGLDRAQLHSMAQSIVAARDPSIELGVCWVDRFIDRHTE
;
A
#
# COMPACT_ATOMS: atom_id res chain seq x y z
N LYS A 1 -2.71 -31.77 0.17
CA LYS A 1 -3.23 -30.62 0.96
C LYS A 1 -3.98 -29.76 -0.03
N ASP A 2 -5.26 -30.06 -0.23
CA ASP A 2 -6.07 -29.36 -1.22
C ASP A 2 -6.38 -27.98 -0.70
N PHE A 3 -5.94 -26.97 -1.42
CA PHE A 3 -6.33 -25.60 -1.13
C PHE A 3 -7.80 -25.48 -1.52
N ASP A 4 -8.65 -25.05 -0.58
CA ASP A 4 -10.09 -24.79 -0.78
C ASP A 4 -10.29 -23.57 -1.68
N VAL A 5 -9.89 -23.72 -2.95
CA VAL A 5 -9.93 -22.67 -3.96
C VAL A 5 -10.91 -23.15 -5.03
N PRO A 6 -11.97 -22.38 -5.32
CA PRO A 6 -12.93 -22.74 -6.35
C PRO A 6 -12.23 -23.03 -7.68
N HIS A 7 -12.64 -24.12 -8.34
CA HIS A 7 -12.03 -24.58 -9.59
C HIS A 7 -12.03 -23.49 -10.68
N THR A 8 -13.04 -22.63 -10.68
CA THR A 8 -13.16 -21.45 -11.56
C THR A 8 -12.05 -20.43 -11.32
N THR A 9 -11.71 -20.14 -10.05
CA THR A 9 -10.63 -19.23 -9.68
C THR A 9 -9.28 -19.75 -10.14
N LEU A 10 -9.07 -21.07 -10.03
CA LEU A 10 -7.85 -21.75 -10.47
C LEU A 10 -7.70 -21.70 -11.99
N ARG A 11 -8.79 -21.99 -12.73
CA ARG A 11 -8.85 -21.86 -14.19
C ARG A 11 -8.61 -20.43 -14.67
N SER A 12 -9.23 -19.43 -14.05
CA SER A 12 -9.01 -18.01 -14.38
C SER A 12 -7.55 -17.60 -14.19
N ARG A 13 -6.89 -18.09 -13.14
CA ARG A 13 -5.49 -17.78 -12.87
C ARG A 13 -4.53 -18.44 -13.86
N ILE A 14 -4.81 -19.69 -14.26
CA ILE A 14 -4.09 -20.39 -15.35
C ILE A 14 -4.23 -19.63 -16.68
N LEU A 15 -5.40 -19.04 -16.94
CA LEU A 15 -5.68 -18.21 -18.11
C LEU A 15 -5.10 -16.78 -18.03
N GLY A 16 -4.32 -16.47 -16.99
CA GLY A 16 -3.66 -15.17 -16.84
C GLY A 16 -4.53 -14.05 -16.27
N ALA A 17 -5.71 -14.36 -15.72
CA ALA A 17 -6.52 -13.35 -15.05
C ALA A 17 -5.79 -12.78 -13.82
N ARG A 18 -5.72 -11.45 -13.75
CA ARG A 18 -5.15 -10.76 -12.58
C ARG A 18 -6.04 -10.97 -11.37
N SER A 19 -5.43 -11.17 -10.20
CA SER A 19 -6.19 -11.19 -8.95
C SER A 19 -6.76 -9.81 -8.64
N ILE A 20 -7.87 -9.75 -7.89
CA ILE A 20 -8.45 -8.48 -7.41
C ILE A 20 -7.39 -7.67 -6.65
N LYS A 21 -6.55 -8.35 -5.84
CA LYS A 21 -5.42 -7.72 -5.14
C LYS A 21 -4.42 -7.08 -6.11
N ALA A 22 -4.03 -7.78 -7.18
CA ALA A 22 -3.10 -7.26 -8.19
C ALA A 22 -3.71 -6.09 -8.97
N PHE A 23 -5.00 -6.17 -9.31
CA PHE A 23 -5.73 -5.09 -9.97
C PHE A 23 -5.81 -3.84 -9.08
N ASN A 24 -6.12 -4.01 -7.79
CA ASN A 24 -6.15 -2.89 -6.85
C ASN A 24 -4.75 -2.31 -6.62
N ASN A 25 -3.70 -3.14 -6.57
CA ASN A 25 -2.32 -2.66 -6.50
C ASN A 25 -1.92 -1.83 -7.73
N SER A 26 -2.40 -2.19 -8.93
CA SER A 26 -2.11 -1.41 -10.16
C SER A 26 -2.75 -0.01 -10.20
N LYS A 27 -3.67 0.29 -9.26
CA LYS A 27 -4.31 1.60 -9.12
C LYS A 27 -3.64 2.47 -8.05
N LYS A 28 -2.55 2.02 -7.45
CA LYS A 28 -1.84 2.79 -6.42
C LYS A 28 -1.10 3.95 -7.06
N ASN A 29 -1.25 5.12 -6.45
CA ASN A 29 -0.47 6.32 -6.78
C ASN A 29 0.95 6.29 -6.19
N THR A 30 1.19 5.39 -5.24
CA THR A 30 2.47 5.17 -4.55
C THR A 30 3.15 3.94 -5.13
N THR A 31 4.47 4.03 -5.32
CA THR A 31 5.30 2.89 -5.72
C THR A 31 5.65 2.04 -4.49
N ASP A 32 5.98 0.77 -4.72
CA ASP A 32 6.36 -0.13 -3.62
C ASP A 32 7.59 0.39 -2.84
N LYS A 33 8.54 1.04 -3.53
CA LYS A 33 9.73 1.66 -2.89
C LYS A 33 9.36 2.83 -1.98
N GLU A 34 8.39 3.66 -2.39
CA GLU A 34 7.91 4.77 -1.56
C GLU A 34 7.15 4.25 -0.35
N GLU A 35 6.34 3.19 -0.51
CA GLU A 35 5.67 2.54 0.63
C GLU A 35 6.68 1.94 1.61
N GLU A 36 7.74 1.27 1.15
CA GLU A 36 8.81 0.74 2.00
C GLU A 36 9.57 1.83 2.76
N LEU A 37 9.88 2.94 2.10
CA LEU A 37 10.54 4.09 2.74
C LEU A 37 9.69 4.67 3.86
N LEU A 38 8.38 4.85 3.61
CA LEU A 38 7.42 5.33 4.61
C LEU A 38 7.28 4.35 5.77
N LYS A 39 7.22 3.04 5.49
CA LYS A 39 7.19 2.00 6.53
C LYS A 39 8.41 2.07 7.43
N ASN A 40 9.61 2.10 6.85
CA ASN A 40 10.86 2.15 7.62
C ASN A 40 10.95 3.41 8.47
N LEU A 41 10.53 4.55 7.92
CA LEU A 41 10.51 5.80 8.64
C LEU A 41 9.49 5.78 9.80
N ALA A 42 8.31 5.19 9.60
CA ALA A 42 7.33 5.02 10.67
C ALA A 42 7.86 4.13 11.80
N LEU A 43 8.53 3.02 11.47
CA LEU A 43 9.16 2.13 12.45
C LEU A 43 10.27 2.82 13.23
N VAL A 44 11.18 3.53 12.55
CA VAL A 44 12.28 4.26 13.23
C VAL A 44 11.76 5.35 14.16
N ASN A 45 10.68 6.04 13.80
CA ASN A 45 10.07 7.03 14.69
C ASN A 45 9.37 6.36 15.89
N ALA A 46 8.68 5.25 15.67
CA ALA A 46 8.06 4.47 16.73
C ALA A 46 9.11 3.92 17.73
N ASP A 47 10.24 3.39 17.25
CA ASP A 47 11.36 2.91 18.08
C ASP A 47 11.96 4.03 18.95
N ARG A 48 11.89 5.27 18.47
CA ARG A 48 12.31 6.47 19.22
C ARG A 48 11.26 7.00 20.19
N GLY A 49 10.10 6.34 20.27
CA GLY A 49 8.98 6.74 21.13
C GLY A 49 8.08 7.81 20.53
N PHE A 50 8.24 8.16 19.25
CA PHE A 50 7.42 9.14 18.55
C PHE A 50 6.54 8.44 17.52
N GLY A 51 5.34 8.01 17.94
CA GLY A 51 4.35 7.49 17.00
C GLY A 51 3.92 8.56 15.99
N LEU A 52 3.90 8.22 14.70
CA LEU A 52 3.37 9.11 13.67
C LEU A 52 1.83 9.09 13.71
N ASP A 53 1.23 10.28 13.78
CA ASP A 53 -0.21 10.41 13.58
C ASP A 53 -0.59 10.18 12.11
N ARG A 54 -1.84 9.77 11.86
CA ARG A 54 -2.38 9.55 10.52
C ARG A 54 -2.20 10.78 9.62
N ALA A 55 -2.43 11.98 10.14
CA ALA A 55 -2.27 13.22 9.37
C ALA A 55 -0.80 13.47 8.97
N GLN A 56 0.13 13.18 9.87
CA GLN A 56 1.57 13.31 9.60
C GLN A 56 2.00 12.28 8.55
N LEU A 57 1.54 11.03 8.67
CA LEU A 57 1.84 9.98 7.71
C LEU A 57 1.30 10.32 6.30
N HIS A 58 0.08 10.86 6.22
CA HIS A 58 -0.49 11.33 4.94
C HIS A 58 0.35 12.47 4.35
N SER A 59 0.66 13.50 5.15
CA SER A 59 1.43 14.65 4.69
C SER A 59 2.83 14.25 4.20
N MET A 60 3.51 13.35 4.92
CA MET A 60 4.80 12.82 4.50
C MET A 60 4.68 12.02 3.21
N ALA A 61 3.69 11.13 3.08
CA ALA A 61 3.47 10.38 1.86
C ALA A 61 3.17 11.30 0.67
N GLN A 62 2.36 12.33 0.88
CA GLN A 62 2.05 13.34 -0.13
C GLN A 62 3.30 14.10 -0.54
N SER A 63 4.19 14.46 0.39
CA SER A 63 5.44 15.16 0.07
C SER A 63 6.38 14.32 -0.79
N ILE A 64 6.49 13.02 -0.50
CA ILE A 64 7.32 12.08 -1.27
C ILE A 64 6.77 11.92 -2.68
N VAL A 65 5.45 11.73 -2.81
CA VAL A 65 4.80 11.58 -4.10
C VAL A 65 4.87 12.87 -4.91
N ALA A 66 4.65 14.03 -4.28
CA ALA A 66 4.74 15.34 -4.93
C ALA A 66 6.15 15.66 -5.42
N ALA A 67 7.20 15.18 -4.72
CA ALA A 67 8.58 15.32 -5.18
C ALA A 67 8.86 14.54 -6.47
N ARG A 68 8.14 13.43 -6.71
CA ARG A 68 8.21 12.66 -7.96
C ARG A 68 7.31 13.28 -9.04
N ASP A 69 6.06 13.56 -8.68
CA ASP A 69 5.05 14.11 -9.56
C ASP A 69 4.05 14.97 -8.75
N PRO A 70 4.10 16.30 -8.90
CA PRO A 70 3.25 17.22 -8.14
C PRO A 70 1.78 17.17 -8.56
N SER A 71 1.44 16.52 -9.68
CA SER A 71 0.04 16.36 -10.12
C SER A 71 -0.69 15.23 -9.39
N ILE A 72 0.04 14.38 -8.67
CA ILE A 72 -0.53 13.22 -7.99
C ILE A 72 -0.92 13.58 -6.56
N GLU A 73 -2.20 13.44 -6.26
CA GLU A 73 -2.74 13.55 -4.91
C GLU A 73 -3.08 12.19 -4.32
N LEU A 74 -2.75 12.02 -3.04
CA LEU A 74 -3.15 10.86 -2.25
C LEU A 74 -4.53 11.10 -1.66
N GLY A 75 -5.46 10.19 -1.95
CA GLY A 75 -6.82 10.26 -1.41
C GLY A 75 -6.85 10.18 0.12
N VAL A 76 -7.94 10.67 0.72
CA VAL A 76 -8.13 10.76 2.18
C VAL A 76 -8.03 9.39 2.87
N CYS A 77 -8.54 8.33 2.24
CA CYS A 77 -8.46 6.96 2.77
C CYS A 77 -7.13 6.25 2.48
N TRP A 78 -6.12 6.95 1.95
CA TRP A 78 -4.85 6.32 1.59
C TRP A 78 -4.14 5.77 2.84
N VAL A 79 -4.16 6.50 3.96
CA VAL A 79 -3.51 6.10 5.21
C VAL A 79 -4.13 4.84 5.78
N ASP A 80 -5.45 4.76 5.86
CA ASP A 80 -6.12 3.56 6.39
C ASP A 80 -5.78 2.33 5.54
N ARG A 81 -5.82 2.48 4.22
CA ARG A 81 -5.42 1.40 3.31
C ARG A 81 -3.93 1.07 3.43
N PHE A 82 -3.08 2.06 3.71
CA PHE A 82 -1.65 1.85 3.92
C PHE A 82 -1.41 1.04 5.19
N ILE A 83 -2.11 1.36 6.28
CA ILE A 83 -2.07 0.61 7.53
C ILE A 83 -2.58 -0.81 7.28
N ASP A 84 -3.75 -0.99 6.68
CA ASP A 84 -4.33 -2.32 6.39
C ASP A 84 -3.38 -3.23 5.59
N ARG A 85 -2.56 -2.64 4.70
CA ARG A 85 -1.56 -3.37 3.91
C ARG A 85 -0.33 -3.80 4.72
N HIS A 86 -0.06 -3.15 5.84
CA HIS A 86 1.16 -3.31 6.64
C HIS A 86 0.88 -3.76 8.09
N THR A 87 -0.38 -3.94 8.48
CA THR A 87 -0.76 -4.72 9.65
C THR A 87 -0.37 -6.18 9.43
N GLU A 88 0.72 -6.59 10.08
CA GLU A 88 1.02 -7.99 10.40
C GLU A 88 0.58 -8.30 11.84
#